data_AF-A0A6L2ZXH9-F1
#
_entry.id   AF-A0A6L2ZXH9-F1
#
_cell.length_a   1.000
_cell.length_b   1.000
_cell.length_c   1.000
_cell.angle_alpha   90.00
_cell.angle_beta   90.00
_cell.angle_gamma   90.00
#
_symmetry.space_group_name_H-M   'P 1'
#
loop_
_entity.id
_entity.type
_entity.pdbx_description
1 polymer ?
#
loop_
_entity_poly.entity_id
_entity_poly.type
_entity_poly.pdbx_seq_one_letter_code
_entity_poly.pdbx_strand_id
1 'polypeptide(L)'
;MLYLLFFLTVSGIGYLLIKFKDRSIFGGLLFAAGLILSFFTLLILGLVFLDKTSSHGSMLALAIFYLLIPLIFLAVCIYLILNSQTMRTKEGKSLTAKLSAAMGLNLIISFPLFVFLITGVFKLPLFLNIILLFILLLDLILSFIFIAYLFYSWMYQMLPLKKHIDYIIVLGSGISSEDVPPLLKSRLDKGIEYFYKNPNAKFVVSGG
;
A
#
# COMPACT_ATOMS: atom_id res chain seq x y z
N MET A 1 -7.79 -2.02 23.69
CA MET A 1 -7.50 -3.46 23.51
C MET A 1 -8.52 -4.16 22.60
N LEU A 2 -9.83 -3.94 22.77
CA LEU A 2 -10.87 -4.52 21.88
C LEU A 2 -10.64 -4.22 20.38
N TYR A 3 -10.35 -2.97 20.02
CA TYR A 3 -10.08 -2.58 18.63
C TYR A 3 -8.85 -3.29 18.03
N LEU A 4 -7.80 -3.51 18.83
CA LEU A 4 -6.61 -4.24 18.38
C LEU A 4 -6.96 -5.69 18.06
N LEU A 5 -7.70 -6.35 18.96
CA LEU A 5 -8.18 -7.71 18.74
C LEU A 5 -9.07 -7.79 17.50
N PHE A 6 -9.99 -6.83 17.33
CA PHE A 6 -10.83 -6.75 16.14
C PHE A 6 -10.00 -6.66 14.85
N PHE A 7 -9.05 -5.73 14.73
CA PHE A 7 -8.24 -5.60 13.51
C PHE A 7 -7.29 -6.80 13.29
N LEU A 8 -6.79 -7.43 14.35
CA LEU A 8 -6.03 -8.67 14.26
C LEU A 8 -6.90 -9.83 13.76
N THR A 9 -8.16 -9.93 14.21
CA THR A 9 -9.08 -10.95 13.69
C THR A 9 -9.41 -10.71 12.21
N VAL A 10 -9.59 -9.46 11.78
CA VAL A 10 -9.79 -9.11 10.36
C VAL A 10 -8.57 -9.51 9.54
N SER A 11 -7.36 -9.23 10.04
CA SER A 11 -6.12 -9.67 9.39
C SER A 11 -6.03 -11.20 9.32
N GLY A 12 -6.35 -11.90 10.41
CA GLY A 12 -6.38 -13.37 10.47
C GLY A 12 -7.36 -13.98 9.45
N ILE A 13 -8.56 -13.41 9.30
CA ILE A 13 -9.54 -13.82 8.28
C ILE A 13 -8.96 -13.59 6.88
N GLY A 14 -8.34 -12.43 6.63
CA GLY A 14 -7.66 -12.13 5.37
C GLY A 14 -6.59 -13.18 5.03
N TYR A 15 -5.76 -13.55 6.00
CA TYR A 15 -4.74 -14.59 5.85
C TYR A 15 -5.33 -15.96 5.52
N LEU A 16 -6.40 -16.36 6.23
CA LEU A 16 -7.11 -17.61 5.94
C LEU A 16 -7.67 -17.62 4.52
N LEU A 17 -8.26 -16.51 4.06
CA LEU A 17 -8.78 -16.38 2.70
C LEU A 17 -7.69 -16.51 1.62
N ILE A 18 -6.49 -16.00 1.88
CA ILE A 18 -5.33 -16.17 0.98
C ILE A 18 -4.92 -17.65 0.92
N LYS A 19 -4.97 -18.35 2.06
CA LYS A 19 -4.60 -19.76 2.15
C LYS A 19 -5.61 -20.70 1.49
N PHE A 20 -6.91 -20.41 1.61
CA PHE A 20 -7.97 -21.24 1.03
C PHE A 20 -8.23 -20.94 -0.45
N LYS A 21 -8.06 -19.68 -0.87
CA LYS A 21 -8.30 -19.25 -2.25
C LYS A 21 -7.01 -18.68 -2.81
N ASP A 22 -6.31 -19.50 -3.60
CA ASP A 22 -5.07 -19.13 -4.27
C ASP A 22 -5.23 -17.75 -4.93
N ARG A 23 -4.42 -16.78 -4.46
CA ARG A 23 -4.36 -15.40 -4.99
C ARG A 23 -5.64 -14.57 -4.83
N SER A 24 -6.38 -14.73 -3.73
CA SER A 24 -7.53 -13.86 -3.46
C SER A 24 -7.14 -12.40 -3.20
N ILE A 25 -7.55 -11.49 -4.09
CA ILE A 25 -7.31 -10.04 -3.93
C ILE A 25 -8.02 -9.49 -2.69
N PHE A 26 -9.26 -9.93 -2.45
CA PHE A 26 -10.03 -9.55 -1.26
C PHE A 26 -9.37 -10.02 0.04
N GLY A 27 -8.85 -11.25 0.08
CA GLY A 27 -8.12 -11.77 1.25
C GLY A 27 -6.85 -10.96 1.51
N GLY A 28 -6.11 -10.65 0.44
CA GLY A 28 -4.94 -9.77 0.47
C GLY A 28 -5.23 -8.38 1.02
N LEU A 29 -6.32 -7.77 0.54
CA LEU A 29 -6.73 -6.42 0.98
C LEU A 29 -7.15 -6.40 2.44
N LEU A 30 -7.95 -7.38 2.88
CA LEU A 30 -8.35 -7.52 4.29
C LEU A 30 -7.15 -7.76 5.21
N PHE A 31 -6.21 -8.60 4.76
CA PHE A 31 -4.97 -8.86 5.48
C PHE A 31 -4.14 -7.59 5.66
N ALA A 32 -3.87 -6.88 4.55
CA ALA A 32 -3.09 -5.64 4.54
C ALA A 32 -3.77 -4.51 5.34
N ALA A 33 -5.06 -4.27 5.12
CA ALA A 33 -5.82 -3.25 5.86
C ALA A 33 -5.85 -3.58 7.37
N GLY A 34 -6.09 -4.84 7.72
CA GLY A 34 -6.06 -5.30 9.12
C GLY A 34 -4.70 -5.10 9.77
N LEU A 35 -3.60 -5.41 9.08
CA LEU A 35 -2.25 -5.17 9.58
C LEU A 35 -1.97 -3.68 9.79
N ILE A 36 -2.27 -2.83 8.81
CA ILE A 36 -2.06 -1.37 8.90
C ILE A 36 -2.84 -0.80 10.09
N LEU A 37 -4.13 -1.15 10.22
CA LEU A 37 -4.97 -0.68 11.33
C LEU A 37 -4.52 -1.24 12.69
N SER A 38 -4.07 -2.50 12.74
CA SER A 38 -3.51 -3.08 13.97
C SER A 38 -2.23 -2.35 14.43
N PHE A 39 -1.36 -1.96 13.48
CA PHE A 39 -0.16 -1.18 13.77
C PHE A 39 -0.52 0.20 14.36
N PHE A 40 -1.45 0.93 13.73
CA PHE A 40 -1.88 2.24 14.25
C PHE A 40 -2.57 2.12 15.62
N THR A 41 -3.40 1.11 15.86
CA THR A 41 -4.01 0.92 17.18
C THR A 41 -2.99 0.55 18.25
N LEU A 42 -1.97 -0.25 17.93
CA LEU A 42 -0.87 -0.57 18.85
C LEU A 42 -0.06 0.68 19.18
N LEU A 43 0.21 1.53 18.18
CA LEU A 43 0.89 2.82 18.36
C LEU A 43 0.12 3.73 19.32
N ILE A 44 -1.19 3.88 19.13
CA ILE A 44 -2.05 4.68 20.01
C ILE A 44 -2.09 4.08 21.43
N LEU A 45 -2.20 2.76 21.57
CA LEU A 45 -2.18 2.09 22.88
C LEU A 45 -0.84 2.31 23.60
N GLY A 46 0.28 2.26 22.86
CA GLY A 46 1.60 2.55 23.40
C GLY A 46 1.72 3.98 23.93
N LEU A 47 1.17 4.96 23.21
CA LEU A 47 1.12 6.36 23.66
C LEU A 47 0.27 6.54 24.92
N VAL A 48 -0.90 5.90 24.98
CA VAL A 48 -1.77 5.93 26.17
C VAL A 48 -1.10 5.24 27.37
N PHE A 49 -0.33 4.18 27.14
CA PHE A 49 0.40 3.51 28.20
C PHE A 49 1.54 4.40 28.75
N LEU A 50 2.27 5.09 27.88
CA LEU A 50 3.31 6.06 28.27
C LEU A 50 2.73 7.19 29.11
N ASP A 51 1.58 7.72 28.71
CA ASP A 51 0.83 8.76 29.43
C ASP A 51 0.50 8.32 30.87
N LYS A 52 0.01 7.08 31.05
CA LYS A 52 -0.38 6.56 32.36
C LYS A 52 0.78 6.16 33.29
N THR A 53 1.94 5.82 32.73
CA THR A 53 3.05 5.23 33.50
C THR A 53 4.01 6.28 34.09
N SER A 54 4.15 7.43 33.45
CA SER A 54 5.16 8.44 33.80
C SER A 54 4.52 9.76 34.23
N SER A 55 5.08 10.47 35.21
CA SER A 55 4.55 11.79 35.62
C SER A 55 4.64 12.85 34.51
N HIS A 56 5.64 12.73 33.62
CA HIS A 56 5.79 13.52 32.40
C HIS A 56 5.34 12.75 31.13
N GLY A 57 4.65 11.63 31.32
CA GLY A 57 4.21 10.75 30.23
C GLY A 57 3.31 11.45 29.22
N SER A 58 2.46 12.36 29.71
CA SER A 58 1.53 13.14 28.88
C SER A 58 2.24 14.02 27.86
N MET A 59 3.24 14.79 28.29
CA MET A 59 4.03 15.66 27.41
C MET A 59 4.82 14.84 26.39
N LEU A 60 5.42 13.72 26.82
CA LEU A 60 6.17 12.83 25.94
C LEU A 60 5.26 12.17 24.90
N ALA A 61 4.11 11.65 25.33
CA ALA A 61 3.13 11.01 24.44
C ALA A 61 2.57 12.00 23.41
N LEU A 62 2.26 13.23 23.83
CA LEU A 62 1.84 14.30 22.92
C LEU A 62 2.95 14.66 21.93
N ALA A 63 4.19 14.82 22.39
CA ALA A 63 5.32 15.13 21.52
C ALA A 63 5.54 14.04 20.46
N ILE A 64 5.48 12.77 20.86
CA ILE A 64 5.60 11.64 19.92
C ILE A 64 4.42 11.64 18.96
N PHE A 65 3.19 11.85 19.43
CA PHE A 65 2.00 11.89 18.58
C PHE A 65 2.11 12.96 17.49
N TYR A 66 2.44 14.20 17.87
CA TYR A 66 2.54 15.33 16.96
C TYR A 66 3.76 15.29 16.03
N LEU A 67 4.81 14.55 16.38
CA LEU A 67 5.98 14.40 15.52
C LEU A 67 5.88 13.17 14.60
N LEU A 68 5.59 12.02 15.19
CA LEU A 68 5.76 10.72 14.55
C LEU A 68 4.62 10.41 13.57
N ILE A 69 3.38 10.77 13.89
CA ILE A 69 2.24 10.52 12.98
C ILE A 69 2.37 11.34 11.69
N PRO A 70 2.61 12.67 11.74
CA PRO A 70 2.84 13.44 10.52
C PRO A 70 4.06 12.97 9.73
N LEU A 71 5.14 12.55 10.42
CA LEU A 71 6.33 12.03 9.75
C LEU A 71 6.03 10.72 9.00
N ILE A 72 5.32 9.76 9.60
CA ILE A 72 4.90 8.52 8.94
C ILE A 72 4.02 8.86 7.73
N PHE A 73 3.07 9.77 7.91
CA PHE A 73 2.17 10.19 6.83
C PHE A 73 2.93 10.79 5.64
N LEU A 74 3.85 11.72 5.90
CA LEU A 74 4.70 12.31 4.88
C LEU A 74 5.61 11.27 4.21
N ALA A 75 6.18 10.34 4.99
CA ALA A 75 6.99 9.26 4.45
C ALA A 75 6.19 8.38 3.46
N VAL A 76 4.92 8.07 3.78
CA VAL A 76 4.02 7.34 2.86
C VAL A 76 3.76 8.14 1.59
N CYS A 77 3.46 9.44 1.71
CA CYS A 77 3.20 10.29 0.54
C CYS A 77 4.43 10.41 -0.36
N ILE A 78 5.61 10.64 0.22
CA ILE A 78 6.89 10.70 -0.50
C ILE A 78 7.18 9.35 -1.16
N TYR A 79 6.97 8.23 -0.46
CA TYR A 79 7.14 6.91 -1.03
C TYR A 79 6.25 6.69 -2.26
N LEU A 80 4.97 7.09 -2.21
CA LEU A 80 4.05 6.99 -3.36
C LEU A 80 4.52 7.83 -4.56
N ILE A 81 5.08 9.01 -4.30
CA ILE A 81 5.64 9.89 -5.33
C ILE A 81 6.94 9.32 -5.91
N LEU A 82 7.84 8.79 -5.08
CA LEU A 82 9.08 8.18 -5.55
C LEU A 82 8.84 6.87 -6.30
N ASN A 83 7.86 6.07 -5.86
CA ASN A 83 7.46 4.85 -6.54
C ASN A 83 7.03 5.13 -8.00
N SER A 84 6.44 6.30 -8.25
CA SER A 84 6.14 6.77 -9.62
C SER A 84 7.38 6.88 -10.51
N GLN A 85 8.51 7.36 -9.97
CA GLN A 85 9.75 7.50 -10.73
C GLN A 85 10.33 6.13 -11.09
N THR A 86 10.32 5.19 -10.14
CA THR A 86 10.76 3.81 -10.40
C THR A 86 9.89 3.15 -11.48
N MET A 87 8.57 3.32 -11.42
CA MET A 87 7.67 2.80 -12.46
C MET A 87 7.92 3.46 -13.82
N ARG A 88 8.19 4.77 -13.87
CA ARG A 88 8.50 5.49 -15.12
C ARG A 88 9.76 4.96 -15.80
N THR A 89 10.77 4.54 -15.01
CA THR A 89 12.01 3.96 -15.55
C THR A 89 11.88 2.50 -16.00
N LYS A 90 10.97 1.74 -15.39
CA LYS A 90 10.79 0.29 -15.67
C LYS A 90 9.64 -0.01 -16.65
N GLU A 91 8.69 0.90 -16.83
CA GLU A 91 7.48 0.69 -17.63
C GLU A 91 7.31 1.69 -18.78
N GLY A 92 8.15 2.72 -18.88
CA GLY A 92 8.00 3.83 -19.82
C GLY A 92 7.01 4.89 -19.34
N LYS A 93 6.39 5.64 -20.25
CA LYS A 93 5.35 6.66 -19.95
C LYS A 93 4.01 6.02 -19.54
N SER A 94 3.99 5.09 -18.58
CA SER A 94 2.75 4.44 -18.15
C SER A 94 1.89 5.41 -17.32
N LEU A 95 0.59 5.48 -17.64
CA LEU A 95 -0.42 6.24 -16.87
C LEU A 95 -0.45 5.81 -15.40
N THR A 96 -0.16 4.54 -15.15
CA THR A 96 -0.07 3.93 -13.82
C THR A 96 1.00 4.58 -12.95
N ALA A 97 2.16 4.92 -13.52
CA ALA A 97 3.21 5.64 -12.80
C ALA A 97 2.71 7.01 -12.34
N LYS A 98 2.02 7.77 -13.20
CA LYS A 98 1.43 9.07 -12.84
C LYS A 98 0.36 8.94 -11.76
N LEU A 99 -0.39 7.83 -11.75
CA LEU A 99 -1.45 7.59 -10.77
C LEU A 99 -0.91 7.47 -9.34
N SER A 100 0.22 6.77 -9.13
CA SER A 100 0.85 6.65 -7.80
C SER A 100 1.30 8.01 -7.26
N ALA A 101 1.93 8.85 -8.09
CA ALA A 101 2.31 10.21 -7.69
C ALA A 101 1.09 11.10 -7.45
N ALA A 102 0.06 11.01 -8.31
CA ALA A 102 -1.18 11.75 -8.15
C ALA A 102 -1.88 11.39 -6.83
N MET A 103 -1.89 10.11 -6.44
CA MET A 103 -2.43 9.67 -5.14
C MET A 103 -1.63 10.21 -3.95
N GLY A 104 -0.30 10.23 -4.04
CA GLY A 104 0.55 10.85 -3.01
C GLY A 104 0.28 12.34 -2.84
N LEU A 105 0.15 13.07 -3.96
CA LEU A 105 -0.21 14.50 -3.95
C LEU A 105 -1.64 14.72 -3.46
N ASN A 106 -2.58 13.87 -3.85
CA ASN A 106 -3.97 13.92 -3.39
C ASN A 106 -4.00 13.85 -1.87
N LEU A 107 -3.33 12.86 -1.26
CA LEU A 107 -3.30 12.71 0.20
C LEU A 107 -2.72 13.93 0.92
N ILE A 108 -1.64 14.54 0.39
CA ILE A 108 -1.06 15.76 0.96
C ILE A 108 -2.07 16.92 1.02
N ILE A 109 -3.05 16.95 0.12
CA ILE A 109 -4.06 18.01 0.04
C ILE A 109 -5.35 17.60 0.78
N SER A 110 -5.89 16.42 0.47
CA SER A 110 -7.19 15.96 0.93
C SER A 110 -7.21 15.68 2.43
N PHE A 111 -6.13 15.14 3.01
CA PHE A 111 -6.07 14.83 4.43
C PHE A 111 -6.05 16.09 5.32
N PRO A 112 -5.16 17.09 5.12
CA PRO A 112 -5.23 18.34 5.87
C PRO A 112 -6.55 19.08 5.66
N LEU A 113 -7.07 19.11 4.43
CA LEU A 113 -8.35 19.74 4.15
C LEU A 113 -9.48 19.11 4.95
N PHE A 114 -9.53 17.77 5.03
CA PHE A 114 -10.49 17.04 5.84
C PHE A 114 -10.38 17.39 7.33
N VAL A 115 -9.15 17.47 7.87
CA VAL A 115 -8.92 17.87 9.27
C VAL A 115 -9.37 19.32 9.53
N PHE A 116 -9.06 20.25 8.63
CA PHE A 116 -9.47 21.66 8.77
C PHE A 116 -10.99 21.84 8.71
N LEU A 117 -11.69 21.05 7.91
CA LEU A 117 -13.15 21.08 7.82
C LEU A 117 -13.82 20.52 9.09
N ILE A 118 -13.29 19.44 9.67
CA ILE A 118 -13.82 18.87 10.93
C ILE A 118 -13.55 19.81 12.11
N THR A 119 -12.37 20.42 12.17
CA THR A 119 -11.99 21.35 13.25
C THR A 119 -12.75 22.69 13.19
N GLY A 120 -13.54 22.92 12.14
CA GLY A 120 -14.37 24.13 12.00
C GLY A 120 -13.55 25.39 11.75
N VAL A 121 -12.30 25.26 11.30
CA VAL A 121 -11.42 26.38 10.98
C VAL A 121 -12.03 27.21 9.84
N PHE A 122 -12.65 26.54 8.87
CA PHE A 122 -13.40 27.20 7.81
C PHE A 122 -14.86 27.42 8.21
N LYS A 123 -15.30 28.68 8.22
CA LYS A 123 -16.71 29.06 8.43
C LYS A 123 -17.49 28.90 7.13
N LEU A 124 -17.83 27.65 6.79
CA LEU A 124 -18.66 27.31 5.63
C LEU A 124 -20.14 27.12 6.05
N PRO A 125 -21.10 27.33 5.14
CA PRO A 125 -22.48 26.90 5.35
C PRO A 125 -22.54 25.41 5.67
N LEU A 126 -23.36 25.04 6.66
CA LEU A 126 -23.43 23.66 7.17
C LEU A 126 -23.65 22.62 6.07
N PHE A 127 -24.54 22.93 5.11
CA PHE A 127 -24.82 22.06 3.96
C PHE A 127 -23.58 21.80 3.09
N LEU A 128 -22.81 22.84 2.76
CA LEU A 128 -21.59 22.71 1.97
C LEU A 128 -20.51 21.95 2.74
N ASN A 129 -20.37 22.19 4.04
CA ASN A 129 -19.39 21.48 4.86
C ASN A 129 -19.67 19.97 4.89
N ILE A 130 -20.93 19.57 5.08
CA ILE A 130 -21.32 18.15 5.09
C ILE A 130 -21.01 17.47 3.75
N ILE A 131 -21.34 18.13 2.63
CA ILE A 131 -21.07 17.57 1.30
C ILE A 131 -19.56 17.39 1.07
N LEU A 132 -18.76 18.41 1.40
CA LEU A 132 -17.31 18.33 1.25
C LEU A 132 -16.70 17.25 2.12
N LEU A 133 -17.14 17.14 3.38
CA LEU A 133 -16.70 16.08 4.29
C LEU A 133 -17.04 14.70 3.75
N PHE A 134 -18.23 14.52 3.18
CA PHE A 134 -18.63 13.25 2.59
C PHE A 134 -17.76 12.87 1.38
N ILE A 135 -17.54 13.81 0.45
CA ILE A 135 -16.69 13.58 -0.72
C ILE A 135 -15.25 13.26 -0.31
N LEU A 136 -14.69 14.03 0.62
CA LEU A 136 -13.33 13.80 1.12
C LEU A 136 -13.21 12.48 1.87
N LEU A 137 -14.23 12.09 2.65
CA LEU A 137 -14.23 10.79 3.32
C LEU A 137 -14.20 9.64 2.31
N LEU A 138 -14.98 9.72 1.24
CA LEU A 138 -14.95 8.72 0.17
C LEU A 138 -13.58 8.67 -0.52
N ASP A 139 -12.98 9.82 -0.82
CA ASP A 139 -11.64 9.92 -1.41
C ASP A 139 -10.56 9.31 -0.51
N LEU A 140 -10.61 9.59 0.80
CA LEU A 140 -9.69 9.04 1.79
C LEU A 140 -9.85 7.53 1.93
N ILE A 141 -11.08 7.00 1.91
CA ILE A 141 -11.34 5.55 1.91
C ILE A 141 -10.75 4.90 0.66
N LEU A 142 -10.98 5.49 -0.52
CA LEU A 142 -10.44 4.97 -1.78
C LEU A 142 -8.90 4.97 -1.77
N SER A 143 -8.31 6.06 -1.29
CA SER A 143 -6.86 6.21 -1.15
C SER A 143 -6.28 5.18 -0.17
N PHE A 144 -6.98 4.89 0.93
CA PHE A 144 -6.59 3.85 1.88
C PHE A 144 -6.63 2.45 1.27
N ILE A 145 -7.71 2.11 0.54
CA ILE A 145 -7.83 0.84 -0.19
C ILE A 145 -6.67 0.69 -1.20
N PHE A 146 -6.33 1.76 -1.91
CA PHE A 146 -5.21 1.78 -2.84
C PHE A 146 -3.86 1.51 -2.15
N ILE A 147 -3.58 2.17 -1.01
CA ILE A 147 -2.38 1.92 -0.21
C ILE A 147 -2.34 0.47 0.30
N ALA A 148 -3.46 -0.04 0.83
CA ALA A 148 -3.55 -1.41 1.31
C ALA A 148 -3.28 -2.41 0.17
N TYR A 149 -3.78 -2.15 -1.04
CA TYR A 149 -3.48 -2.95 -2.22
C TYR A 149 -2.00 -2.92 -2.61
N LEU A 150 -1.37 -1.74 -2.59
CA LEU A 150 0.07 -1.62 -2.86
C LEU A 150 0.92 -2.37 -1.82
N PHE A 151 0.56 -2.25 -0.54
CA PHE A 151 1.22 -2.97 0.54
C PHE A 151 1.07 -4.49 0.37
N TYR A 152 -0.14 -4.98 0.06
CA TYR A 152 -0.36 -6.39 -0.24
C TYR A 152 0.46 -6.86 -1.46
N SER A 153 0.48 -6.10 -2.55
CA SER A 153 1.25 -6.42 -3.75
C SER A 153 2.75 -6.52 -3.45
N TRP A 154 3.28 -5.61 -2.62
CA TRP A 154 4.67 -5.63 -2.17
C TRP A 154 4.96 -6.86 -1.31
N MET A 155 4.10 -7.18 -0.33
CA MET A 155 4.24 -8.41 0.47
C MET A 155 4.19 -9.67 -0.40
N TYR A 156 3.30 -9.69 -1.39
CA TYR A 156 3.14 -10.82 -2.29
C TYR A 156 4.40 -11.06 -3.15
N GLN A 157 5.12 -10.00 -3.52
CA GLN A 157 6.38 -10.12 -4.25
C GLN A 157 7.51 -10.76 -3.41
N MET A 158 7.42 -10.72 -2.09
CA MET A 158 8.39 -11.36 -1.18
C MET A 158 8.11 -12.84 -0.96
N LEU A 159 6.91 -13.31 -1.25
CA LEU A 159 6.55 -14.72 -1.06
C LEU A 159 7.26 -15.58 -2.12
N PRO A 160 8.13 -16.53 -1.73
CA PRO A 160 8.76 -17.42 -2.68
C PRO A 160 7.69 -18.30 -3.34
N LEU A 161 7.66 -18.32 -4.68
CA LEU A 161 6.83 -19.25 -5.44
C LEU A 161 7.29 -20.70 -5.18
N LYS A 162 6.34 -21.65 -5.26
CA LYS A 162 6.53 -23.09 -4.96
C LYS A 162 7.80 -23.66 -5.61
N LYS A 163 8.48 -24.56 -4.88
CA LYS A 163 9.78 -25.16 -5.22
C LYS A 163 9.80 -26.11 -6.44
N HIS A 164 8.64 -26.46 -7.00
CA HIS A 164 8.56 -27.28 -8.21
C HIS A 164 7.77 -26.52 -9.25
N ILE A 165 8.47 -26.04 -10.27
CA ILE A 165 7.91 -25.33 -11.41
C ILE A 165 8.18 -26.19 -12.64
N ASP A 166 7.13 -26.67 -13.31
CA ASP A 166 7.27 -27.47 -14.53
C ASP A 166 7.40 -26.60 -15.78
N TYR A 167 6.81 -25.40 -15.76
CA TYR A 167 6.78 -24.47 -16.88
C TYR A 167 6.97 -23.02 -16.40
N ILE A 168 7.88 -22.30 -17.05
CA ILE A 168 8.09 -20.87 -16.88
C ILE A 168 7.64 -20.20 -18.19
N ILE A 169 6.50 -19.52 -18.16
CA ILE A 169 5.95 -18.83 -19.33
C ILE A 169 6.18 -17.32 -19.15
N VAL A 170 7.05 -16.74 -19.97
CA VAL A 170 7.27 -15.31 -20.04
C VAL A 170 6.41 -14.73 -21.16
N LEU A 171 5.37 -13.98 -20.79
CA LEU A 171 4.55 -13.26 -21.75
C LEU A 171 5.37 -12.12 -22.36
N GLY A 172 5.40 -12.11 -23.68
CA GLY A 172 5.96 -11.05 -24.49
C GLY A 172 5.21 -9.74 -24.30
N SER A 173 5.85 -8.68 -24.76
CA SER A 173 5.26 -7.36 -24.91
C SER A 173 5.67 -6.90 -26.29
N GLY A 174 4.76 -6.32 -27.07
CA GLY A 174 5.08 -5.85 -28.42
C GLY A 174 6.41 -5.09 -28.45
N ILE A 175 7.36 -5.60 -29.22
CA ILE A 175 8.69 -5.04 -29.36
C ILE A 175 8.58 -3.98 -30.48
N SER A 176 8.56 -2.71 -30.11
CA SER A 176 8.45 -1.61 -31.09
C SER A 176 9.80 -1.08 -31.59
N SER A 177 10.91 -1.53 -31.00
CA SER A 177 12.29 -1.07 -31.26
C SER A 177 13.26 -2.25 -31.21
N GLU A 178 14.50 -2.08 -31.66
CA GLU A 178 15.55 -3.13 -31.54
C GLU A 178 15.86 -3.49 -30.08
N ASP A 179 15.62 -2.56 -29.15
CA ASP A 179 15.82 -2.78 -27.72
C ASP A 179 14.62 -3.47 -27.04
N VAL A 180 14.93 -4.42 -26.17
CA VAL A 180 13.96 -5.07 -25.28
C VAL A 180 13.39 -4.02 -24.30
N PRO A 181 12.06 -3.79 -24.28
CA PRO A 181 11.48 -2.81 -23.38
C PRO A 181 11.77 -3.18 -21.91
N PRO A 182 11.98 -2.21 -21.01
CA PRO A 182 12.36 -2.48 -19.61
C PRO A 182 11.38 -3.42 -18.88
N LEU A 183 10.10 -3.41 -19.25
CA LEU A 183 9.07 -4.34 -18.77
C LEU A 183 9.34 -5.80 -19.15
N LEU A 184 9.69 -6.05 -20.42
CA LEU A 184 10.02 -7.39 -20.90
C LEU A 184 11.32 -7.88 -20.29
N LYS A 185 12.32 -6.99 -20.20
CA LYS A 185 13.60 -7.28 -19.54
C LYS A 185 13.38 -7.73 -18.09
N SER A 186 12.61 -6.97 -17.30
CA SER A 186 12.27 -7.33 -15.91
C SER A 186 11.59 -8.70 -15.78
N ARG A 187 10.69 -9.05 -16.73
CA ARG A 187 10.03 -10.38 -16.74
C ARG A 187 10.98 -11.50 -17.14
N LEU A 188 11.85 -11.28 -18.12
CA LEU A 188 12.87 -12.23 -18.55
C LEU A 188 13.88 -12.48 -17.42
N ASP A 189 14.41 -11.43 -16.81
CA ASP A 189 15.35 -11.52 -15.68
C ASP A 189 14.75 -12.37 -14.54
N LYS A 190 13.49 -12.10 -14.18
CA LYS A 190 12.78 -12.89 -13.16
C LYS A 190 12.57 -14.34 -13.60
N GLY A 191 12.20 -14.56 -14.86
CA GLY A 191 12.07 -15.90 -15.43
C GLY A 191 13.37 -16.70 -15.34
N ILE A 192 14.49 -16.08 -15.70
CA ILE A 192 15.83 -16.67 -15.63
C ILE A 192 16.18 -17.01 -14.18
N GLU A 193 15.88 -16.13 -13.22
CA GLU A 193 16.06 -16.39 -11.79
C GLU A 193 15.30 -17.66 -11.34
N TYR A 194 14.07 -17.84 -11.82
CA TYR A 194 13.29 -19.04 -11.52
C TYR A 194 13.81 -20.30 -12.23
N PHE A 195 14.33 -20.16 -13.45
CA PHE A 195 14.92 -21.25 -14.21
C PHE A 195 16.20 -21.78 -13.52
N TYR A 196 17.06 -20.90 -13.02
CA TYR A 196 18.24 -21.33 -12.25
C TYR A 196 17.88 -22.12 -10.98
N LYS A 197 16.73 -21.81 -10.37
CA LYS A 197 16.21 -22.55 -9.21
C LYS A 197 15.50 -23.85 -9.61
N ASN A 198 15.07 -23.99 -10.87
CA ASN A 198 14.33 -25.13 -11.39
C ASN A 198 14.83 -25.51 -12.81
N PRO A 199 16.01 -26.15 -12.94
CA PRO A 199 16.63 -26.40 -14.24
C PRO A 199 15.80 -27.30 -15.17
N ASN A 200 14.91 -28.12 -14.58
CA ASN A 200 14.02 -29.02 -15.32
C ASN A 200 12.76 -28.33 -15.86
N ALA A 201 12.52 -27.06 -15.50
CA ALA A 201 11.34 -26.33 -15.93
C ALA A 201 11.44 -25.97 -17.42
N LYS A 202 10.37 -26.14 -18.20
CA LYS A 202 10.33 -25.67 -19.59
C LYS A 202 10.18 -24.15 -19.63
N PHE A 203 11.15 -23.47 -20.23
CA PHE A 203 11.12 -22.02 -20.41
C PHE A 203 10.49 -21.67 -21.77
N VAL A 204 9.35 -20.96 -21.75
CA VAL A 204 8.60 -20.58 -22.94
C VAL A 204 8.42 -19.06 -22.95
N VAL A 205 8.83 -18.41 -24.04
CA VAL A 205 8.64 -16.97 -24.23
C VAL A 205 7.56 -16.78 -25.29
N SER A 206 6.47 -16.08 -24.96
CA SER A 206 5.29 -15.92 -25.82
C SER A 206 5.20 -14.48 -26.33
N GLY A 207 5.85 -14.17 -27.44
CA GLY A 207 5.77 -12.86 -28.10
C GLY A 207 6.76 -12.77 -29.27
N GLY A 208 6.30 -12.21 -30.38
CA GLY A 208 7.06 -12.05 -31.63
C GLY A 208 8.10 -10.95 -31.58
#